data_AF-X1MWL5-F1
#
_entry.id   AF-X1MWL5-F1
#
_cell.length_a   1.000
_cell.length_b   1.000
_cell.length_c   1.000
_cell.angle_alpha   90.00
_cell.angle_beta   90.00
_cell.angle_gamma   90.00
#
_symmetry.space_group_name_H-M   'P 1'
#
loop_
_entity.id
_entity.type
_entity.pdbx_description
1 polymer ?
#
loop_
_entity_poly.entity_id
_entity_poly.type
_entity_poly.pdbx_seq_one_letter_code
_entity_poly.pdbx_strand_id
1 'polypeptide(L)'
;MIALEVISPSTSLLGLASSVPIGQRGLVHITGRNDTPVTQDLGISWLVRDPDGGVVEEYSDWSYGHGPGDDHEFIGGRFDFTKAGTYTIRADLLMGSPANPVIVDSYQGDLCTTTTEVPPEYELIQ
;
A
#
# COMPACT_ATOMS: atom_id res chain seq x y z
N MET A 1 -10.22 -3.03 8.09
CA MET A 1 -9.37 -1.88 8.50
C MET A 1 -8.18 -1.86 7.56
N ILE A 2 -8.11 -0.89 6.67
CA ILE A 2 -6.92 -0.67 5.83
C ILE A 2 -5.94 0.21 6.60
N ALA A 3 -4.73 -0.28 6.84
CA ALA A 3 -3.59 0.51 7.31
C ALA A 3 -2.52 0.50 6.22
N LEU A 4 -2.10 1.68 5.77
CA LEU A 4 -1.10 1.84 4.72
C LEU A 4 0.20 2.36 5.34
N GLU A 5 1.27 1.57 5.22
CA GLU A 5 2.59 1.95 5.71
C GLU A 5 3.57 2.09 4.53
N VAL A 6 4.31 3.20 4.49
CA VAL A 6 5.42 3.39 3.55
C VAL A 6 6.72 3.15 4.31
N ILE A 7 7.38 2.03 4.03
CA ILE A 7 8.70 1.73 4.57
C ILE A 7 9.74 2.24 3.55
N SER A 8 10.27 3.44 3.81
CA SER A 8 11.40 3.97 3.04
C SER A 8 12.73 3.60 3.73
N PRO A 9 13.80 3.24 2.98
CA PRO A 9 15.12 3.01 3.56
C PRO A 9 15.72 4.25 4.26
N SER A 10 15.16 5.44 4.00
CA SER A 10 15.70 6.73 4.44
C SER A 10 15.03 7.25 5.72
N THR A 11 13.86 6.73 6.10
CA THR A 11 13.17 7.13 7.34
C THR A 11 12.16 6.06 7.72
N SER A 12 12.44 5.36 8.82
CA SER A 12 11.54 4.40 9.46
C SER A 12 10.28 5.12 9.95
N LEU A 13 9.11 4.65 9.53
CA LEU A 13 7.78 5.20 9.81
C LEU A 13 7.49 6.58 9.22
N LEU A 14 6.94 6.53 8.01
CA LEU A 14 6.37 7.69 7.36
C LEU A 14 4.91 7.34 7.04
N GLY A 15 3.99 7.99 7.77
CA GLY A 15 2.55 7.90 7.53
C GLY A 15 2.18 8.51 6.16
N LEU A 16 0.90 8.37 5.80
CA LEU A 16 0.29 9.03 4.64
C LEU A 16 0.75 10.50 4.54
N ALA A 17 1.13 10.95 3.34
CA ALA A 17 1.69 12.28 3.04
C ALA A 17 3.14 12.55 3.47
N SER A 18 3.96 11.52 3.62
CA SER A 18 5.39 11.68 3.85
C SER A 18 6.18 12.22 2.66
N SER A 19 7.25 12.99 2.95
CA SER A 19 8.22 13.46 1.95
C SER A 19 9.23 12.36 1.65
N VAL A 20 9.09 11.69 0.50
CA VAL A 20 9.97 10.60 0.07
C VAL A 20 10.97 11.12 -0.97
N PRO A 21 12.28 10.98 -0.78
CA PRO A 21 13.25 11.39 -1.80
C PRO A 21 13.05 10.63 -3.12
N ILE A 22 13.23 11.31 -4.25
CA ILE A 22 13.27 10.66 -5.56
C ILE A 22 14.41 9.63 -5.60
N GLY A 23 14.20 8.52 -6.30
CA GLY A 23 15.15 7.41 -6.42
C GLY A 23 14.96 6.33 -5.36
N GLN A 24 14.02 6.51 -4.42
CA GLN A 24 13.61 5.47 -3.49
C GLN A 24 12.64 4.47 -4.14
N ARG A 25 12.40 3.35 -3.45
CA ARG A 25 11.45 2.31 -3.85
C ARG A 25 10.28 2.23 -2.91
N GLY A 26 9.08 2.14 -3.49
CA GLY A 26 7.85 1.81 -2.80
C GLY A 26 7.64 0.30 -2.72
N LEU A 27 6.94 -0.11 -1.66
CA LEU A 27 6.36 -1.44 -1.48
C LEU A 27 5.10 -1.26 -0.65
N VAL A 28 3.96 -1.77 -1.12
CA VAL A 28 2.67 -1.66 -0.44
C VAL A 28 2.37 -2.96 0.30
N HIS A 29 1.98 -2.81 1.57
CA HIS A 29 1.50 -3.88 2.44
C HIS A 29 0.09 -3.50 2.91
N ILE A 30 -0.87 -4.42 2.77
CA ILE A 30 -2.23 -4.23 3.27
C ILE A 30 -2.69 -5.51 3.95
N THR A 31 -3.14 -5.41 5.19
CA THR A 31 -3.71 -6.54 5.94
C THR A 31 -5.23 -6.51 5.88
N GLY A 32 -5.84 -7.58 5.38
CA GLY A 32 -7.27 -7.84 5.45
C GLY A 32 -7.61 -8.74 6.64
N ARG A 33 -8.79 -8.57 7.23
CA ARG A 33 -9.29 -9.42 8.32
C ARG A 33 -10.72 -9.88 8.04
N ASN A 34 -11.01 -11.15 8.34
CA ASN A 34 -12.36 -11.67 8.30
C ASN A 34 -13.11 -11.36 9.61
N ASP A 35 -13.83 -10.24 9.68
CA ASP A 35 -14.65 -9.89 10.84
C ASP A 35 -16.06 -10.53 10.81
N THR A 36 -16.30 -11.50 9.93
CA THR A 36 -17.58 -12.22 9.82
C THR A 36 -17.60 -13.49 10.69
N PRO A 37 -18.77 -14.05 11.04
CA PRO A 37 -18.84 -15.26 11.86
C PRO A 37 -18.62 -16.57 11.08
N VAL A 38 -18.30 -16.50 9.79
CA VAL A 38 -18.11 -17.69 8.93
C VAL A 38 -16.76 -17.63 8.22
N THR A 39 -16.27 -18.76 7.76
CA THR A 39 -15.06 -18.82 6.92
C THR A 39 -15.28 -18.07 5.60
N GLN A 40 -14.30 -17.26 5.20
CA GLN A 40 -14.33 -16.47 3.97
C GLN A 40 -12.98 -16.57 3.23
N ASP A 41 -13.00 -16.36 1.93
CA ASP A 41 -11.79 -16.00 1.20
C ASP A 41 -11.63 -14.48 1.21
N LEU A 42 -10.39 -14.03 1.35
CA LEU A 42 -10.00 -12.64 1.38
C LEU A 42 -9.28 -12.30 0.07
N GLY A 43 -9.58 -11.15 -0.49
CA GLY A 43 -8.90 -10.66 -1.69
C GLY A 43 -8.51 -9.20 -1.56
N ILE A 44 -7.65 -8.78 -2.47
CA ILE A 44 -7.21 -7.39 -2.58
C ILE A 44 -7.09 -7.00 -4.04
N SER A 45 -7.32 -5.72 -4.33
CA SER A 45 -6.87 -5.08 -5.56
C SER A 45 -6.40 -3.68 -5.25
N TRP A 46 -5.25 -3.27 -5.81
CA TRP A 46 -4.84 -1.88 -5.76
C TRP A 46 -4.14 -1.41 -7.03
N LEU A 47 -4.14 -0.08 -7.18
CA LEU A 47 -3.53 0.64 -8.28
C LEU A 47 -2.76 1.84 -7.72
N VAL A 48 -1.46 1.90 -7.97
CA VAL A 48 -0.60 3.04 -7.63
C VAL A 48 -0.31 3.86 -8.88
N ARG A 49 -0.49 5.18 -8.78
CA ARG A 49 -0.20 6.12 -9.85
C ARG A 49 0.86 7.14 -9.46
N ASP A 50 1.67 7.50 -10.44
CA ASP A 50 2.62 8.61 -10.34
C ASP A 50 1.92 9.98 -10.42
N PRO A 51 2.65 11.09 -10.18
CA PRO A 51 2.09 12.44 -10.18
C PRO A 51 1.50 12.90 -11.52
N ASP A 52 1.91 12.28 -12.63
CA ASP A 52 1.34 12.55 -13.96
C ASP A 52 0.13 11.64 -14.26
N GLY A 53 -0.24 10.79 -13.30
CA GLY A 53 -1.32 9.81 -13.42
C GLY A 53 -0.89 8.53 -14.14
N GLY A 54 0.40 8.28 -14.41
CA GLY A 54 0.88 7.03 -14.97
C GLY A 54 0.77 5.87 -13.96
N VAL A 55 0.38 4.68 -14.39
CA VAL A 55 0.32 3.50 -13.51
C VAL A 55 1.75 3.00 -13.26
N VAL A 56 2.16 2.95 -11.99
CA VAL A 56 3.46 2.40 -11.57
C VAL A 56 3.34 1.04 -10.91
N GLU A 57 2.16 0.71 -10.40
CA GLU A 57 1.84 -0.62 -9.90
C GLU A 57 0.35 -0.91 -10.06
N GLU A 58 0.03 -2.12 -10.50
CA GLU A 58 -1.30 -2.71 -10.43
C GLU A 58 -1.14 -4.12 -9.82
N TYR A 59 -1.85 -4.39 -8.74
CA TYR A 59 -1.72 -5.64 -7.99
C TYR A 59 -3.09 -6.16 -7.57
N SER A 60 -3.22 -7.49 -7.56
CA SER A 60 -4.37 -8.18 -7.00
C SER A 60 -3.97 -9.59 -6.59
N ASP A 61 -4.53 -10.07 -5.49
CA ASP A 61 -4.31 -11.43 -5.02
C ASP A 61 -5.48 -11.93 -4.15
N TRP A 62 -5.52 -13.24 -3.92
CA TRP A 62 -6.52 -13.94 -3.12
C TRP A 62 -5.89 -14.93 -2.15
N SER A 63 -6.48 -15.00 -0.97
CA SER A 63 -6.10 -15.92 0.09
C SER A 63 -7.35 -16.61 0.63
N TYR A 64 -7.25 -17.92 0.87
CA TYR A 64 -8.43 -18.79 0.98
C TYR A 64 -8.61 -19.37 2.39
N GLY A 65 -9.87 -19.55 2.79
CA GLY A 65 -10.22 -20.35 3.97
C GLY A 65 -9.94 -19.69 5.32
N HIS A 66 -10.13 -18.37 5.43
CA HIS A 66 -9.89 -17.61 6.66
C HIS A 66 -11.10 -17.69 7.59
N GLY A 67 -10.91 -18.21 8.81
CA GLY A 67 -11.94 -18.29 9.84
C GLY A 67 -12.30 -16.94 10.46
N PRO A 68 -13.28 -16.90 11.38
CA PRO A 68 -13.65 -15.67 12.07
C PRO A 68 -12.49 -15.07 12.86
N GLY A 69 -12.15 -13.83 12.54
CA GLY A 69 -11.05 -13.07 13.15
C GLY A 69 -9.68 -13.29 12.51
N ASP A 70 -9.53 -14.26 11.60
CA ASP A 70 -8.27 -14.50 10.90
C ASP A 70 -7.94 -13.32 9.98
N ASP A 71 -6.65 -12.97 9.90
CA ASP A 71 -6.13 -11.95 9.02
C ASP A 71 -5.11 -12.49 8.02
N HIS A 72 -4.89 -11.72 6.96
CA HIS A 72 -3.93 -12.02 5.91
C HIS A 72 -3.28 -10.74 5.40
N GLU A 73 -1.95 -10.72 5.38
CA GLU A 73 -1.16 -9.64 4.81
C GLU A 73 -0.95 -9.90 3.31
N PHE A 74 -1.31 -8.91 2.49
CA PHE A 74 -1.02 -8.88 1.07
C PHE A 74 0.14 -7.94 0.81
N ILE A 75 1.14 -8.42 0.06
CA ILE A 75 2.38 -7.68 -0.23
C ILE A 75 2.54 -7.55 -1.74
N GLY A 76 2.70 -6.32 -2.21
CA GLY A 76 2.83 -5.98 -3.61
C GLY A 76 4.16 -6.30 -4.27
N GLY A 77 4.26 -5.82 -5.51
CA GLY A 77 5.52 -5.61 -6.18
C GLY A 77 6.24 -4.36 -5.65
N ARG A 78 7.47 -4.18 -6.13
CA ARG A 78 8.23 -2.95 -5.89
C ARG A 78 8.06 -2.01 -7.08
N PHE A 79 8.02 -0.72 -6.81
CA PHE A 79 8.03 0.33 -7.82
C PHE A 79 8.99 1.46 -7.43
N ASP A 80 9.50 2.19 -8.43
CA ASP A 80 10.47 3.26 -8.21
C ASP A 80 9.78 4.63 -8.18
N PHE A 81 10.16 5.47 -7.21
CA PHE A 81 9.74 6.86 -7.12
C PHE A 81 10.64 7.73 -8.01
N THR A 82 10.27 7.93 -9.27
CA THR A 82 11.11 8.61 -10.28
C THR A 82 10.76 10.07 -10.52
N LYS A 83 9.56 10.48 -10.11
CA LYS A 83 9.01 11.83 -10.32
C LYS A 83 8.78 12.53 -8.99
N ALA A 84 8.91 13.86 -8.98
CA ALA A 84 8.48 14.71 -7.86
C ALA A 84 6.96 14.88 -7.86
N GLY A 85 6.33 14.94 -6.68
CA GLY A 85 4.91 15.18 -6.51
C GLY A 85 4.18 14.04 -5.83
N THR A 86 2.85 14.13 -5.83
CA THR A 86 2.00 13.19 -5.09
C THR A 86 1.76 11.91 -5.89
N TYR A 87 2.18 10.78 -5.33
CA TYR A 87 1.76 9.46 -5.80
C TYR A 87 0.44 9.13 -5.12
N THR A 88 -0.47 8.49 -5.86
CA THR A 88 -1.80 8.12 -5.35
C THR A 88 -1.98 6.62 -5.36
N ILE A 89 -2.85 6.13 -4.49
CA ILE A 89 -3.25 4.73 -4.46
C ILE A 89 -4.78 4.64 -4.38
N ARG A 90 -5.32 3.66 -5.09
CA ARG A 90 -6.67 3.14 -4.86
C ARG A 90 -6.55 1.67 -4.47
N ALA A 91 -7.16 1.27 -3.37
CA ALA A 91 -7.15 -0.09 -2.87
C ALA A 91 -8.55 -0.53 -2.45
N ASP A 92 -8.94 -1.74 -2.84
CA ASP A 92 -10.21 -2.37 -2.50
C ASP A 92 -9.93 -3.70 -1.78
N LEU A 93 -10.44 -3.87 -0.56
CA LEU A 93 -10.48 -5.15 0.14
C LEU A 93 -11.71 -5.94 -0.31
N LEU A 94 -11.49 -7.20 -0.64
CA LEU A 94 -12.48 -8.10 -1.20
C LEU A 94 -12.74 -9.25 -0.23
N MET A 95 -13.96 -9.76 -0.24
CA MET A 95 -14.37 -10.94 0.52
C MET A 95 -15.30 -11.82 -0.32
N GLY A 96 -15.33 -13.11 -0.02
CA GLY A 96 -16.25 -14.06 -0.64
C GLY A 96 -15.50 -15.01 -1.57
N SER A 97 -15.67 -14.87 -2.89
CA SER A 97 -14.98 -15.72 -3.86
C SER A 97 -14.42 -14.90 -5.04
N PRO A 98 -13.32 -15.33 -5.68
CA PRO A 98 -12.78 -14.63 -6.86
C PRO A 98 -13.77 -14.49 -8.02
N ALA A 99 -14.72 -15.43 -8.15
CA ALA A 99 -15.73 -15.40 -9.20
C ALA A 99 -16.87 -14.40 -8.93
N ASN A 100 -17.15 -14.11 -7.66
CA ASN A 100 -18.18 -13.17 -7.23
C ASN A 100 -17.66 -12.37 -6.02
N PRO A 101 -16.70 -11.46 -6.24
CA PRO A 101 -16.08 -10.73 -5.15
C PRO A 101 -17.00 -9.65 -4.60
N VAL A 102 -17.00 -9.48 -3.28
CA VAL A 102 -17.67 -8.36 -2.61
C VAL A 102 -16.61 -7.41 -2.10
N ILE A 103 -16.67 -6.14 -2.50
CA ILE A 103 -15.83 -5.09 -1.90
C ILE A 103 -16.36 -4.79 -0.51
N VAL A 104 -15.54 -5.01 0.51
CA VAL A 104 -15.91 -4.82 1.92
C VAL A 104 -15.30 -3.57 2.55
N ASP A 105 -14.20 -3.06 1.96
CA ASP A 105 -13.56 -1.81 2.36
C ASP A 105 -12.82 -1.23 1.15
N SER A 106 -12.62 0.08 1.13
CA SER A 106 -11.92 0.75 0.03
C SER A 106 -11.22 2.02 0.50
N TYR A 107 -10.03 2.27 -0.03
CA TYR A 107 -9.28 3.50 0.16
C TYR A 107 -8.91 4.11 -1.18
N GLN A 108 -9.04 5.44 -1.30
CA GLN A 108 -8.51 6.20 -2.41
C GLN A 108 -7.91 7.50 -1.87
N GLY A 109 -6.65 7.75 -2.19
CA GLY A 109 -6.00 8.98 -1.78
C GLY A 109 -4.51 9.00 -2.09
N ASP A 110 -3.84 9.92 -1.42
CA ASP A 110 -2.39 10.08 -1.53
C ASP A 110 -1.70 8.89 -0.85
N LEU A 111 -0.69 8.35 -1.54
CA LEU A 111 0.23 7.36 -0.99
C LEU A 111 1.37 8.09 -0.26
N CYS A 112 2.07 8.96 -0.98
CA CYS A 112 3.14 9.80 -0.47
C CYS A 112 3.38 10.99 -1.40
N THR A 113 4.18 11.95 -0.95
CA THR A 113 4.65 13.06 -1.78
C THR A 113 6.16 12.94 -1.93
N THR A 114 6.65 12.87 -3.17
CA THR A 114 8.08 12.77 -3.41
C THR A 114 8.71 14.13 -3.68
N THR A 115 9.92 14.33 -3.18
CA THR A 115 10.66 15.58 -3.34
C THR A 115 12.09 15.31 -3.81
N THR A 116 12.73 16.34 -4.37
CA THR A 116 14.16 16.30 -4.73
C THR A 116 15.06 16.56 -3.53
N GLU A 117 14.52 16.77 -2.33
CA GLU A 117 15.33 17.04 -1.15
C GLU A 117 16.13 15.79 -0.76
N VAL A 118 17.46 15.91 -0.80
CA VAL A 118 18.36 14.93 -0.19
C VAL A 118 18.24 15.14 1.32
N PRO A 119 17.89 14.11 2.12
CA PRO A 119 17.91 14.24 3.58
C PRO A 119 19.28 14.78 4.01
N PRO A 120 19.34 15.72 4.97
CA PRO A 120 20.63 16.24 5.44
C PRO A 120 21.52 15.07 5.86
N GLU A 121 22.79 15.11 5.44
CA GLU A 121 23.81 14.14 5.82
C GLU A 121 23.85 14.09 7.36
N TYR A 122 23.73 12.90 7.96
CA TYR A 122 23.73 12.78 9.41
C TYR A 122 25.07 13.26 9.96
N GLU A 123 25.10 14.37 10.70
CA GLU A 123 26.27 14.67 11.52
C GLU A 123 26.26 13.73 12.74
N LEU A 124 27.21 12.79 12.77
CA LEU A 124 27.57 12.08 13.99
C LEU A 124 28.05 13.12 15.01
N ILE A 125 27.18 13.48 15.95
CA ILE A 125 27.56 14.19 17.17
C ILE A 125 28.64 13.36 17.87
N GLN A 126 29.88 13.89 17.87
CA GLN A 126 31.04 13.32 18.55
C GLN A 126 30.99 13.53 20.06
#